data_AF-A0A645GSF9-F1
#
_entry.id   AF-A0A645GSF9-F1
#
_cell.length_a   1.000
_cell.length_b   1.000
_cell.length_c   1.000
_cell.angle_alpha   90.00
_cell.angle_beta   90.00
_cell.angle_gamma   90.00
#
_symmetry.space_group_name_H-M   'P 1'
#
loop_
_entity.id
_entity.type
_entity.pdbx_description
1 polymer ?
#
loop_
_entity_poly.entity_id
_entity_poly.type
_entity_poly.pdbx_seq_one_letter_code
_entity_poly.pdbx_strand_id
1 'polypeptide(L)' 'MLRIFAGEWGITPGQWLQQYRFEFARQYLINTSYTVRAVAELVGFRDEFYFANWFKRRAGVAPGVFRKQAHGWEE' A
#
# COMPACT_ATOMS: atom_id res chain seq x y z
N MET A 1 -0.89 -24.31 -10.50
CA MET A 1 -0.11 -23.15 -10.98
C MET A 1 0.23 -22.19 -9.83
N LEU A 2 0.86 -22.71 -8.75
CA LEU A 2 1.30 -21.98 -7.55
C LEU A 2 2.64 -22.57 -7.05
N ARG A 3 3.56 -22.84 -7.98
CA ARG A 3 4.85 -23.50 -7.69
C ARG A 3 6.01 -22.86 -8.46
N ILE A 4 5.98 -21.55 -8.59
CA ILE A 4 7.16 -20.81 -9.05
C ILE A 4 7.39 -19.73 -7.99
N PHE A 5 8.62 -19.60 -7.51
CA PHE A 5 9.09 -18.59 -6.56
C PHE A 5 9.01 -18.90 -5.05
N ALA A 6 9.42 -20.10 -4.64
CA ALA A 6 9.82 -20.35 -3.24
C ALA A 6 11.28 -20.81 -3.09
N GLY A 7 12.09 -20.73 -4.15
CA GLY A 7 13.41 -21.36 -4.20
C GLY A 7 14.63 -20.45 -4.03
N GLU A 8 14.55 -19.15 -4.36
CA GLU A 8 15.78 -18.34 -4.49
C GLU A 8 15.79 -17.00 -3.74
N TRP A 9 14.65 -16.59 -3.17
CA TRP A 9 14.54 -15.30 -2.50
C TRP A 9 13.97 -15.60 -1.12
N GLY A 10 14.69 -15.28 -0.04
CA GLY A 10 14.34 -15.57 1.36
C GLY A 10 13.09 -14.83 1.88
N ILE A 11 12.12 -14.58 1.00
CA ILE A 11 10.85 -13.93 1.23
C ILE A 11 9.77 -14.83 0.64
N THR A 12 8.80 -15.20 1.48
CA THR A 12 7.64 -15.98 1.05
C THR A 12 6.81 -15.23 0.00
N PRO A 13 6.09 -15.91 -0.90
CA PRO A 13 5.21 -15.26 -1.89
C PRO A 13 4.21 -14.28 -1.25
N GLY A 14 3.74 -14.58 -0.04
CA GLY A 14 2.88 -13.70 0.74
C GLY A 14 3.57 -12.40 1.15
N GLN A 15 4.82 -12.46 1.61
CA GLN A 15 5.58 -11.24 1.96
C GLN A 15 5.86 -10.37 0.75
N TRP A 16 6.25 -10.98 -0.38
CA TRP A 16 6.45 -10.26 -1.63
C TRP A 16 5.18 -9.54 -2.09
N LEU A 17 4.04 -10.23 -2.06
CA LEU A 17 2.75 -9.63 -2.41
C LEU A 17 2.40 -8.46 -1.48
N GLN A 18 2.65 -8.58 -0.17
CA GLN A 18 2.37 -7.49 0.78
C GLN A 18 3.26 -6.28 0.55
N GLN A 19 4.52 -6.48 0.18
CA GLN A 19 5.44 -5.40 -0.16
C GLN A 19 5.01 -4.70 -1.45
N TYR A 20 4.66 -5.48 -2.48
CA TYR A 20 4.15 -4.97 -3.74
C TYR A 20 2.88 -4.13 -3.53
N ARG A 21 1.89 -4.65 -2.79
CA ARG A 21 0.67 -3.90 -2.44
C ARG A 21 0.97 -2.58 -1.74
N PHE A 22 1.97 -2.58 -0.85
CA PHE A 22 2.33 -1.39 -0.09
C PHE A 22 2.92 -0.31 -0.99
N GLU A 23 3.80 -0.70 -1.91
CA GLU A 23 4.41 0.25 -2.85
C GLU A 23 3.36 0.86 -3.79
N PHE A 24 2.45 0.05 -4.33
CA PHE A 24 1.35 0.58 -5.15
C PHE A 24 0.43 1.51 -4.36
N ALA A 25 0.10 1.17 -3.11
CA ALA A 25 -0.72 2.03 -2.27
C ALA A 25 -0.07 3.41 -2.07
N ARG A 26 1.25 3.45 -1.83
CA ARG A 26 2.00 4.71 -1.71
C ARG A 26 1.94 5.52 -3.01
N GLN A 27 2.23 4.88 -4.14
CA GLN A 27 2.21 5.54 -5.44
C GLN A 27 0.83 6.13 -5.76
N TYR A 28 -0.25 5.37 -5.55
CA TYR A 28 -1.60 5.89 -5.76
C TYR A 28 -1.94 7.03 -4.80
N LEU A 29 -1.48 6.98 -3.54
CA LEU A 29 -1.75 8.04 -2.57
C LEU A 29 -1.08 9.36 -2.94
N ILE A 30 0.10 9.33 -3.57
CA ILE A 30 0.90 10.51 -3.93
C ILE A 30 0.58 11.00 -5.35
N ASN A 31 0.46 10.09 -6.31
CA ASN A 31 0.42 10.46 -7.74
C ASN A 31 -1.01 10.62 -8.28
N THR A 32 -2.03 10.41 -7.45
CA THR A 32 -3.44 10.49 -7.89
C THR A 32 -4.31 11.20 -6.86
N SER A 33 -5.43 11.72 -7.32
CA SER A 33 -6.46 12.33 -6.49
C SER A 33 -7.50 11.33 -5.98
N TYR A 34 -7.27 10.03 -6.09
CA TYR A 34 -8.21 9.00 -5.66
C TYR A 34 -8.53 9.12 -4.17
N THR A 35 -9.74 8.75 -3.75
CA THR A 35 -10.06 8.69 -2.32
C THR A 35 -9.29 7.54 -1.67
N VAL A 36 -9.10 7.60 -0.34
CA VAL A 36 -8.45 6.51 0.41
C VAL A 36 -9.17 5.18 0.18
N ARG A 37 -10.51 5.21 0.09
CA ARG A 37 -11.33 4.07 -0.30
C ARG A 37 -10.98 3.50 -1.66
N ALA A 38 -10.91 4.35 -2.70
CA ALA A 38 -10.58 3.90 -4.04
C ALA A 38 -9.18 3.28 -4.10
N VAL A 39 -8.21 3.85 -3.39
CA VAL A 39 -6.87 3.25 -3.27
C VAL A 39 -6.94 1.89 -2.57
N ALA A 40 -7.74 1.76 -1.49
CA ALA A 40 -7.94 0.49 -0.80
C ALA A 40 -8.49 -0.59 -1.77
N GLU A 41 -9.51 -0.26 -2.55
CA GLU A 41 -10.11 -1.16 -3.54
C GLU A 41 -9.09 -1.56 -4.63
N LEU A 42 -8.33 -0.60 -5.18
CA LEU A 42 -7.29 -0.85 -6.20
C LEU A 42 -6.16 -1.76 -5.70
N VAL A 43 -5.78 -1.64 -4.44
CA VAL A 43 -4.75 -2.50 -3.82
C VAL A 43 -5.36 -3.74 -3.15
N GLY A 44 -6.62 -4.05 -3.44
CA GLY A 44 -7.32 -5.30 -3.14
C GLY A 44 -7.87 -5.44 -1.72
N PHE A 45 -8.14 -4.32 -1.06
CA PHE A 45 -8.84 -4.25 0.23
C PHE A 45 -10.31 -3.86 0.00
N ARG A 46 -11.22 -4.56 0.66
CA ARG A 46 -12.68 -4.27 0.59
C ARG A 46 -13.11 -3.20 1.58
N ASP A 47 -12.31 -2.96 2.61
CA ASP A 47 -12.63 -2.09 3.73
C ASP A 47 -11.52 -1.04 3.87
N GLU A 48 -11.91 0.24 3.83
CA GLU A 48 -10.99 1.38 3.90
C GLU A 48 -10.34 1.53 5.27
N PHE A 49 -11.03 1.18 6.37
CA PHE A 49 -10.51 1.26 7.72
C PHE A 49 -9.46 0.17 7.97
N TYR A 50 -9.71 -1.03 7.47
CA TYR A 50 -8.75 -2.12 7.51
C TYR A 50 -7.50 -1.77 6.68
N PHE A 51 -7.67 -1.24 5.47
CA PHE A 51 -6.57 -0.71 4.67
C PHE A 51 -5.80 0.39 5.42
N ALA A 52 -6.49 1.38 5.99
CA ALA A 52 -5.86 2.49 6.69
C ALA A 52 -5.01 2.02 7.88
N ASN A 53 -5.51 1.06 8.65
CA ASN A 53 -4.77 0.44 9.76
C ASN A 53 -3.58 -0.38 9.26
N TRP A 54 -3.77 -1.19 8.21
CA TRP A 54 -2.72 -1.98 7.60
C TRP A 54 -1.59 -1.11 7.03
N PHE A 55 -1.96 -0.01 6.37
CA PHE A 55 -1.04 0.97 5.79
C PHE A 55 -0.31 1.72 6.90
N LYS A 56 -1.01 2.21 7.93
CA LYS A 56 -0.40 2.90 9.07
C LYS A 56 0.64 2.04 9.79
N ARG A 57 0.38 0.74 9.97
CA ARG A 57 1.34 -0.19 10.57
C ARG A 57 2.63 -0.33 9.75
N ARG A 58 2.60 -0.06 8.45
CA ARG A 58 3.75 -0.15 7.53
C ARG A 58 4.44 1.18 7.28
N ALA A 59 3.66 2.25 7.09
CA ALA A 59 4.16 3.59 6.80
C ALA A 59 4.40 4.45 8.05
N GLY A 60 3.96 4.02 9.23
CA GLY A 60 3.99 4.79 10.48
C GLY A 60 2.85 5.82 10.62
N VAL A 61 2.26 6.25 9.51
CA VAL A 61 1.18 7.27 9.46
C VAL A 61 -0.02 6.80 8.65
N ALA A 62 -1.19 7.38 8.92
CA ALA A 62 -2.42 7.06 8.18
C ALA A 62 -2.31 7.51 6.70
N PRO A 63 -2.98 6.82 5.75
CA PRO A 63 -2.84 7.11 4.32
C PRO A 63 -3.21 8.55 3.93
N GLY A 64 -4.23 9.15 4.57
CA GLY A 64 -4.58 10.55 4.34
C GLY A 64 -3.52 11.54 4.84
N VAL A 65 -2.85 11.23 5.96
CA VAL A 65 -1.72 12.03 6.48
C VAL A 65 -0.51 11.86 5.58
N PHE A 66 -0.22 10.64 5.14
CA PHE A 66 0.85 10.33 4.21
C PHE A 66 0.73 11.14 2.92
N ARG A 67 -0.47 11.22 2.33
CA ARG A 67 -0.74 12.08 1.16
C ARG A 67 -0.45 13.55 1.44
N LYS A 68 -0.98 14.10 2.54
CA LYS A 68 -0.76 15.50 2.91
C LYS A 68 0.72 15.81 3.12
N GLN A 69 1.46 14.90 3.74
CA GLN A 69 2.91 15.03 3.91
C GLN A 69 3.61 14.99 2.56
N ALA A 70 3.26 14.08 1.65
CA ALA A 70 3.93 14.04 0.34
C ALA A 70 3.75 15.32 -0.48
N HIS A 71 2.58 15.97 -0.43
CA HIS A 71 2.32 17.22 -1.13
C HIS A 71 2.74 18.48 -0.35
N GLY A 72 2.95 18.37 0.97
CA GLY A 72 3.37 19.50 1.82
C GLY A 72 4.88 19.80 1.77
N TRP A 73 5.65 19.11 0.92
CA TRP A 73 7.10 19.35 0.72
C TRP A 73 7.36 20.06 -0.63
N GLU A 74 6.30 20.48 -1.33
CA GLU A 74 6.36 21.28 -2.58
C GLU A 74 6.20 22.80 -2.33
N GLU A 75 6.61 23.29 -1.15
CA GLU A 75 6.64 24.72 -0.80
C GLU A 75 8.06 25.29 -0.77
#